data_AF-A0A927IFI1-F1
#
_entry.id   AF-A0A927IFI1-F1
#
_cell.length_a   1.000
_cell.length_b   1.000
_cell.length_c   1.000
_cell.angle_alpha   90.00
_cell.angle_beta   90.00
_cell.angle_gamma   90.00
#
_symmetry.space_group_name_H-M   'P 1'
#
loop_
_entity.id
_entity.type
_entity.pdbx_description
1 polymer ?
#
loop_
_entity_poly.entity_id
_entity_poly.type
_entity_poly.pdbx_seq_one_letter_code
_entity_poly.pdbx_strand_id
1 'polypeptide(L)'
;MTPHFQEWVGRLVRCEPNAMHCTLVESTHIPALFHPCVTEDPSSPSAISGSGCVCRRTFYDPDFGLPVVGKHFKHCGEGGTDQWSYKTFAPLALRPGDTFGSFHTGRSLFWARSEKGDLSVLPQREGHGYGVGYGGGGPHTLAAYLTQLAETDGQNTAVATSYSPENAHPAILNWTQSSAADSGRNELSLSDLKTMVHS
;
A
#
# COMPACT_ATOMS: atom_id res chain seq x y z
N MET A 1 11.51 4.27 -7.39
CA MET A 1 10.56 3.18 -7.08
C MET A 1 11.18 2.35 -5.95
N THR A 2 10.44 2.00 -4.89
CA THR A 2 11.01 1.20 -3.79
C THR A 2 11.01 -0.30 -4.14
N PRO A 3 11.93 -1.12 -3.60
CA PRO A 3 11.95 -2.57 -3.87
C PRO A 3 10.61 -3.25 -3.56
N HIS A 4 10.00 -2.94 -2.41
CA HIS A 4 8.69 -3.47 -2.01
C HIS A 4 7.58 -3.13 -2.99
N PHE A 5 7.58 -1.91 -3.52
CA PHE A 5 6.59 -1.52 -4.52
C PHE A 5 6.82 -2.23 -5.86
N GLN A 6 8.08 -2.51 -6.24
CA GLN A 6 8.41 -3.31 -7.43
C GLN A 6 7.97 -4.76 -7.27
N GLU A 7 8.23 -5.37 -6.12
CA GLU A 7 7.76 -6.72 -5.77
C GLU A 7 6.24 -6.80 -5.86
N TRP A 8 5.54 -5.84 -5.23
CA TRP A 8 4.08 -5.77 -5.25
C TRP A 8 3.51 -5.58 -6.66
N VAL A 9 4.01 -4.61 -7.45
CA VAL A 9 3.54 -4.40 -8.83
C VAL A 9 3.86 -5.60 -9.72
N GLY A 10 5.02 -6.23 -9.51
CA GLY A 10 5.49 -7.37 -10.31
C GLY A 10 4.64 -8.63 -10.16
N ARG A 11 3.91 -8.78 -9.05
CA ARG A 11 2.99 -9.92 -8.84
C ARG A 11 1.55 -9.70 -9.30
N LEU A 12 1.17 -8.46 -9.64
CA LEU A 12 -0.21 -8.15 -10.01
C LEU A 12 -0.61 -8.86 -11.29
N VAL A 13 -1.81 -9.45 -11.30
CA VAL A 13 -2.34 -10.16 -12.46
C VAL A 13 -3.41 -9.32 -13.13
N ARG A 14 -3.25 -9.04 -14.43
CA ARG A 14 -4.24 -8.31 -15.23
C ARG A 14 -5.56 -9.08 -15.26
N CYS A 15 -6.67 -8.38 -15.08
CA CYS A 15 -8.01 -8.96 -15.13
C CYS A 15 -9.03 -7.99 -15.73
N GLU A 16 -10.20 -8.50 -16.09
CA GLU A 16 -11.33 -7.66 -16.51
C GLU A 16 -11.88 -6.84 -15.32
N PRO A 17 -12.33 -5.60 -15.56
CA PRO A 17 -12.93 -4.79 -14.51
C PRO A 17 -14.18 -5.45 -13.93
N ASN A 18 -14.37 -5.30 -12.62
CA ASN A 18 -15.55 -5.77 -11.91
C ASN A 18 -16.04 -4.70 -10.90
N ALA A 19 -17.13 -4.99 -10.19
CA ALA A 19 -17.73 -4.06 -9.23
C ALA A 19 -16.73 -3.55 -8.17
N MET A 20 -15.80 -4.41 -7.72
CA MET A 20 -14.80 -4.03 -6.73
C MET A 20 -13.80 -3.00 -7.29
N HIS A 21 -13.42 -3.09 -8.57
CA HIS A 21 -12.58 -2.06 -9.20
C HIS A 21 -13.30 -0.72 -9.33
N CYS A 22 -14.61 -0.72 -9.59
CA CYS A 22 -15.41 0.49 -9.66
C CYS A 22 -15.40 1.28 -8.34
N THR A 23 -15.29 0.60 -7.20
CA THR A 23 -15.20 1.26 -5.88
C THR A 23 -13.88 2.01 -5.65
N LEU A 24 -12.84 1.72 -6.45
CA LEU A 24 -11.53 2.37 -6.33
C LEU A 24 -11.44 3.68 -7.14
N VAL A 25 -12.41 3.98 -8.00
CA VAL A 25 -12.41 5.18 -8.85
C VAL A 25 -13.65 6.03 -8.61
N GLU A 26 -13.57 7.31 -8.91
CA GLU A 26 -14.76 8.17 -8.95
C GLU A 26 -15.71 7.70 -10.05
N SER A 27 -17.02 7.93 -9.85
CA SER A 27 -18.06 7.47 -10.77
C SER A 27 -17.84 7.94 -12.21
N THR A 28 -17.39 9.17 -12.39
CA THR A 28 -17.05 9.78 -13.69
C THR A 28 -15.91 9.07 -14.42
N HIS A 29 -15.08 8.32 -13.70
CA HIS A 29 -13.93 7.62 -14.23
C HIS A 29 -14.17 6.12 -14.46
N ILE A 30 -15.33 5.58 -14.06
CA ILE A 30 -15.68 4.16 -14.24
C ILE A 30 -15.61 3.72 -15.71
N PRO A 31 -16.14 4.47 -16.71
CA PRO A 31 -16.08 4.03 -18.11
C PRO A 31 -14.64 3.77 -18.59
N ALA A 32 -13.68 4.56 -18.12
CA ALA A 32 -12.28 4.43 -18.50
C ALA A 32 -11.60 3.14 -17.99
N LEU A 33 -12.24 2.37 -17.08
CA LEU A 33 -11.76 1.05 -16.71
C LEU A 33 -11.91 0.03 -17.85
N PHE A 34 -12.86 0.25 -18.75
CA PHE A 34 -13.21 -0.65 -19.84
C PHE A 34 -12.59 -0.25 -21.19
N HIS A 35 -11.89 0.88 -21.24
CA HIS A 35 -11.26 1.36 -22.46
C HIS A 35 -9.83 0.84 -22.59
N PRO A 36 -9.42 0.33 -23.76
CA PRO A 36 -8.05 -0.14 -23.97
C PRO A 36 -7.03 1.00 -23.86
N CYS A 37 -5.78 0.67 -23.62
CA CYS A 37 -4.70 1.66 -23.73
C CYS A 37 -4.47 2.03 -25.21
N VAL A 38 -3.97 3.23 -25.51
CA VAL A 38 -3.59 3.62 -26.89
C VAL A 38 -2.55 2.68 -27.51
N THR A 39 -1.74 2.01 -26.69
CA THR A 39 -0.77 1.01 -27.15
C THR A 39 -1.42 -0.31 -27.58
N GLU A 40 -2.66 -0.56 -27.17
CA GLU A 40 -3.44 -1.75 -27.49
C GLU A 40 -4.42 -1.44 -28.63
N ASP A 41 -5.02 -0.25 -28.59
CA ASP A 41 -5.92 0.26 -29.61
C ASP A 41 -5.64 1.76 -29.82
N PRO A 42 -5.01 2.15 -30.95
CA PRO A 42 -4.76 3.55 -31.27
C PRO A 42 -6.02 4.42 -31.37
N SER A 43 -7.19 3.81 -31.60
CA SER A 43 -8.49 4.49 -31.67
C SER A 43 -9.24 4.51 -30.35
N SER A 44 -8.61 4.04 -29.26
CA SER A 44 -9.19 3.99 -27.93
C SER A 44 -9.80 5.35 -27.51
N PRO A 45 -10.96 5.35 -26.83
CA PRO A 45 -11.49 6.57 -26.20
C PRO A 45 -10.56 7.20 -25.15
N SER A 46 -9.54 6.46 -24.69
CA SER A 46 -8.51 6.97 -23.78
C SER A 46 -7.32 7.63 -24.49
N ALA A 47 -7.25 7.59 -25.82
CA ALA A 47 -6.18 8.20 -26.60
C ALA A 47 -6.25 9.73 -26.54
N ILE A 48 -5.09 10.37 -26.46
CA ILE A 48 -4.94 11.82 -26.47
C ILE A 48 -3.95 12.17 -27.58
N SER A 49 -4.43 12.90 -28.58
CA SER A 49 -3.62 13.55 -29.63
C SER A 49 -2.51 12.66 -30.19
N GLY A 50 -2.88 11.58 -30.87
CA GLY A 50 -1.94 10.64 -31.49
C GLY A 50 -1.57 9.48 -30.58
N SER A 51 -0.39 9.54 -29.95
CA SER A 51 0.21 8.41 -29.21
C SER A 51 0.14 8.53 -27.67
N GLY A 52 -0.47 9.59 -27.15
CA GLY A 52 -0.67 9.79 -25.71
C GLY A 52 -1.94 9.10 -25.21
N CYS A 53 -2.06 8.93 -23.89
CA CYS A 53 -3.30 8.44 -23.28
C CYS A 53 -3.46 8.79 -21.80
N VAL A 54 -4.73 8.86 -21.37
CA VAL A 54 -5.13 8.72 -19.98
C VAL A 54 -6.04 7.50 -19.89
N CYS A 55 -5.47 6.34 -19.59
CA CYS A 55 -6.22 5.09 -19.48
C CYS A 55 -6.12 4.50 -18.06
N ARG A 56 -6.93 3.47 -17.81
CA ARG A 56 -6.87 2.70 -16.57
C ARG A 56 -6.78 1.22 -16.90
N ARG A 57 -6.09 0.47 -16.06
CA ARG A 57 -6.03 -1.00 -16.12
C ARG A 57 -6.40 -1.58 -14.77
N THR A 58 -7.05 -2.73 -14.82
CA THR A 58 -7.49 -3.49 -13.66
C THR A 58 -6.62 -4.72 -13.45
N PHE A 59 -6.29 -4.97 -12.20
CA PHE A 59 -5.48 -6.10 -11.76
C PHE A 59 -6.05 -6.64 -10.46
N TYR A 60 -5.75 -7.89 -10.15
CA TYR A 60 -5.91 -8.39 -8.79
C TYR A 60 -4.54 -8.70 -8.20
N ASP A 61 -4.42 -8.49 -6.90
CA ASP A 61 -3.31 -9.00 -6.11
C ASP A 61 -3.60 -10.48 -5.80
N PRO A 62 -2.89 -11.45 -6.42
CA PRO A 62 -3.19 -12.89 -6.24
C PRO A 62 -3.01 -13.33 -4.79
N ASP A 63 -2.17 -12.60 -4.07
CA ASP A 63 -1.85 -12.91 -2.70
C ASP A 63 -2.99 -12.55 -1.75
N PHE A 64 -3.69 -11.43 -1.98
CA PHE A 64 -4.72 -10.95 -1.04
C PHE A 64 -6.13 -10.93 -1.66
N GLY A 65 -6.27 -11.29 -2.93
CA GLY A 65 -7.53 -11.19 -3.67
C GLY A 65 -8.03 -9.75 -3.81
N LEU A 66 -7.14 -8.76 -3.66
CA LEU A 66 -7.52 -7.35 -3.62
C LEU A 66 -7.60 -6.77 -5.03
N PRO A 67 -8.64 -5.97 -5.35
CA PRO A 67 -8.71 -5.24 -6.61
C PRO A 67 -7.65 -4.14 -6.65
N VAL A 68 -7.04 -3.93 -7.82
CA VAL A 68 -6.06 -2.88 -8.05
C VAL A 68 -6.40 -2.16 -9.35
N VAL A 69 -6.42 -0.83 -9.31
CA VAL A 69 -6.56 0.03 -10.49
C VAL A 69 -5.26 0.77 -10.72
N GLY A 70 -4.63 0.52 -11.87
CA GLY A 70 -3.51 1.31 -12.39
C GLY A 70 -4.05 2.45 -13.28
N LYS A 71 -3.73 3.70 -12.96
CA LYS A 71 -3.94 4.86 -13.84
C LYS A 71 -2.66 5.10 -14.63
N HIS A 72 -2.79 5.14 -15.95
CA HIS A 72 -1.70 5.40 -16.87
C HIS A 72 -1.83 6.79 -17.46
N PHE A 73 -0.75 7.55 -17.40
CA PHE A 73 -0.60 8.79 -18.14
C PHE A 73 0.59 8.65 -19.08
N LYS A 74 0.33 8.85 -20.37
CA LYS A 74 1.35 8.90 -21.40
C LYS A 74 1.20 10.20 -22.20
N HIS A 75 2.25 11.02 -22.21
CA HIS A 75 2.31 12.21 -23.05
C HIS A 75 2.55 11.85 -24.52
N CYS A 76 2.10 12.68 -25.45
CA CYS A 76 2.37 12.50 -26.89
C CYS A 76 3.80 12.94 -27.28
N GLY A 77 4.44 12.24 -28.22
CA GLY A 77 5.80 12.57 -28.72
C GLY A 77 6.94 11.72 -28.13
N GLU A 78 8.12 11.79 -28.77
CA GLU A 78 9.34 11.09 -28.32
C GLU A 78 9.88 11.69 -27.00
N GLY A 79 10.27 10.83 -26.06
CA GLY A 79 10.75 11.26 -24.73
C GLY A 79 9.66 11.74 -23.78
N GLY A 80 8.38 11.57 -24.13
CA GLY A 80 7.24 11.92 -23.30
C GLY A 80 7.18 11.16 -21.98
N THR A 81 6.57 11.77 -20.97
CA THR A 81 6.34 11.14 -19.66
C THR A 81 5.40 9.94 -19.80
N ASP A 82 5.86 8.76 -19.36
CA ASP A 82 5.07 7.54 -19.22
C ASP A 82 5.04 7.15 -17.74
N GLN A 83 3.88 7.30 -17.11
CA GLN A 83 3.72 7.17 -15.68
C GLN A 83 2.51 6.32 -15.31
N TRP A 84 2.74 5.44 -14.33
CA TRP A 84 1.71 4.65 -13.69
C TRP A 84 1.55 5.06 -12.23
N SER A 85 0.31 5.21 -11.80
CA SER A 85 -0.05 5.24 -10.39
C SER A 85 -1.06 4.15 -10.10
N TYR A 86 -1.06 3.62 -8.89
CA TYR A 86 -1.87 2.46 -8.52
C TYR A 86 -2.71 2.78 -7.30
N LYS A 87 -3.93 2.26 -7.29
CA LYS A 87 -4.86 2.38 -6.16
C LYS A 87 -5.43 1.02 -5.84
N THR A 88 -5.42 0.68 -4.56
CA THR A 88 -5.94 -0.57 -4.01
C THR A 88 -6.48 -0.30 -2.61
N PHE A 89 -7.16 -1.28 -2.03
CA PHE A 89 -7.42 -1.30 -0.59
C PHE A 89 -6.19 -1.78 0.16
N ALA A 90 -5.99 -1.23 1.35
CA ALA A 90 -5.13 -1.88 2.33
C ALA A 90 -5.99 -2.86 3.14
N PRO A 91 -5.42 -4.01 3.53
CA PRO A 91 -6.17 -4.99 4.29
C PRO A 91 -6.41 -4.51 5.73
N LEU A 92 -7.33 -5.17 6.45
CA LEU A 92 -7.59 -4.90 7.88
C LEU A 92 -6.74 -5.78 8.81
N ALA A 93 -6.07 -6.80 8.27
CA ALA A 93 -5.13 -7.67 8.96
C ALA A 93 -4.19 -8.31 7.92
N LEU A 94 -3.09 -8.95 8.36
CA LEU A 94 -2.41 -9.90 7.47
C LEU A 94 -3.32 -11.12 7.22
N ARG A 95 -2.93 -12.03 6.32
CA ARG A 95 -3.77 -13.20 6.04
C ARG A 95 -3.99 -14.01 7.32
N PRO A 96 -5.16 -14.66 7.47
CA PRO A 96 -5.39 -15.55 8.61
C PRO A 96 -4.27 -16.58 8.74
N GLY A 97 -3.64 -16.64 9.93
CA GLY A 97 -2.55 -17.55 10.23
C GLY A 97 -1.16 -17.08 9.78
N ASP A 98 -1.01 -15.87 9.25
CA ASP A 98 0.29 -15.25 9.07
C ASP A 98 0.72 -14.51 10.34
N THR A 99 2.00 -14.67 10.67
CA THR A 99 2.68 -13.94 11.73
C THR A 99 3.50 -12.81 11.11
N PHE A 100 3.45 -11.64 11.72
CA PHE A 100 4.26 -10.51 11.32
C PHE A 100 5.75 -10.79 11.54
N GLY A 101 6.58 -10.59 10.51
CA GLY A 101 8.03 -10.74 10.58
C GLY A 101 8.76 -9.40 10.66
N SER A 102 8.49 -8.50 9.72
CA SER A 102 9.11 -7.18 9.71
C SER A 102 8.26 -6.10 9.05
N PHE A 103 8.51 -4.86 9.46
CA PHE A 103 7.90 -3.65 8.95
C PHE A 103 8.92 -2.90 8.11
N HIS A 104 8.49 -2.41 6.94
CA HIS A 104 9.35 -1.62 6.07
C HIS A 104 8.68 -0.30 5.69
N THR A 105 9.45 0.78 5.75
CA THR A 105 9.02 2.07 5.18
C THR A 105 9.38 2.15 3.70
N GLY A 106 8.41 2.54 2.87
CA GLY A 106 8.63 2.97 1.49
C GLY A 106 8.17 4.42 1.34
N ARG A 107 8.74 5.17 0.38
CA ARG A 107 8.25 6.53 0.08
C ARG A 107 6.72 6.48 -0.05
N SER A 108 6.03 7.14 0.88
CA SER A 108 4.56 7.22 1.04
C SER A 108 3.76 5.93 1.28
N LEU A 109 4.39 4.78 1.50
CA LEU A 109 3.68 3.51 1.77
C LEU A 109 4.39 2.69 2.85
N PHE A 110 3.59 1.97 3.62
CA PHE A 110 4.07 1.07 4.66
C PHE A 110 3.81 -0.37 4.26
N TRP A 111 4.81 -1.21 4.52
CA TRP A 111 4.79 -2.61 4.15
C TRP A 111 5.01 -3.47 5.38
N ALA A 112 4.38 -4.63 5.37
CA ALA A 112 4.66 -5.71 6.31
C ALA A 112 5.14 -6.92 5.52
N ARG A 113 6.18 -7.57 6.03
CA ARG A 113 6.60 -8.89 5.60
C ARG A 113 6.18 -9.90 6.66
N SER A 114 5.50 -10.98 6.27
CA SER A 114 5.21 -12.08 7.17
C SER A 114 6.50 -12.87 7.47
N GLU A 115 6.49 -13.70 8.52
CA GLU A 115 7.61 -14.62 8.79
C GLU A 115 7.92 -15.57 7.63
N LYS A 116 6.93 -15.88 6.80
CA LYS A 116 7.09 -16.70 5.58
C LYS A 116 7.71 -15.93 4.41
N GLY A 117 7.88 -14.62 4.56
CA GLY A 117 8.45 -13.75 3.54
C GLY A 117 7.42 -13.05 2.65
N ASP A 118 6.12 -13.25 2.84
CA ASP A 118 5.07 -12.65 2.01
C ASP A 118 4.94 -11.15 2.27
N LEU A 119 4.93 -10.36 1.20
CA LEU A 119 4.80 -8.91 1.28
C LEU A 119 3.32 -8.48 1.26
N SER A 120 2.91 -7.68 2.23
CA SER A 120 1.60 -7.04 2.30
C SER A 120 1.74 -5.53 2.41
N VAL A 121 0.77 -4.79 1.86
CA VAL A 121 0.51 -3.43 2.35
C VAL A 121 0.20 -3.54 3.85
N LEU A 122 0.76 -2.64 4.66
CA LEU A 122 0.51 -2.64 6.09
C LEU A 122 -1.00 -2.56 6.34
N PRO A 123 -1.57 -3.44 7.19
CA PRO A 123 -2.99 -3.38 7.51
C PRO A 123 -3.36 -1.98 8.02
N GLN A 124 -4.44 -1.35 7.55
CA GLN A 124 -4.84 -0.01 8.02
C GLN A 124 -6.36 0.15 8.10
N ARG A 125 -6.84 0.95 9.07
CA ARG A 125 -8.27 1.29 9.20
C ARG A 125 -8.56 2.56 8.40
N GLU A 126 -9.65 2.54 7.64
CA GLU A 126 -10.25 3.72 6.99
C GLU A 126 -9.41 4.47 5.95
N GLY A 127 -8.57 3.80 5.14
CA GLY A 127 -8.04 4.39 3.89
C GLY A 127 -7.21 5.69 4.01
N HIS A 128 -7.02 6.22 5.21
CA HIS A 128 -6.35 7.48 5.52
C HIS A 128 -4.83 7.33 5.67
N GLY A 129 -4.30 6.10 5.55
CA GLY A 129 -2.87 5.83 5.68
C GLY A 129 -2.31 6.02 7.09
N TYR A 130 -1.16 5.41 7.36
CA TYR A 130 -0.32 5.77 8.49
C TYR A 130 0.50 7.01 8.16
N GLY A 131 -0.12 8.14 7.82
CA GLY A 131 0.64 9.32 7.39
C GLY A 131 1.75 9.71 8.38
N VAL A 132 3.00 9.83 7.92
CA VAL A 132 4.05 10.59 8.62
C VAL A 132 3.73 12.07 8.33
N GLY A 133 2.75 12.63 9.03
CA GLY A 133 2.28 14.01 8.84
C GLY A 133 0.80 14.26 9.16
N TYR A 134 0.40 15.53 9.15
CA TYR A 134 -0.96 16.01 9.43
C TYR A 134 -1.96 15.50 8.37
N GLY A 135 -2.74 14.45 8.67
CA GLY A 135 -3.90 14.08 7.84
C GLY A 135 -4.41 12.64 7.93
N GLY A 136 -3.63 11.70 8.48
CA GLY A 136 -4.08 10.37 8.88
C GLY A 136 -3.84 10.17 10.37
N GLY A 137 -4.21 9.02 10.96
CA GLY A 137 -4.04 8.73 12.40
C GLY A 137 -2.59 8.87 12.96
N GLY A 138 -1.63 9.21 12.11
CA GLY A 138 -0.34 9.77 12.49
C GLY A 138 0.65 8.75 13.04
N PRO A 139 1.82 9.23 13.52
CA PRO A 139 2.81 8.41 14.22
C PRO A 139 2.23 7.59 15.38
N HIS A 140 1.24 8.12 16.10
CA HIS A 140 0.60 7.41 17.22
C HIS A 140 -0.14 6.15 16.81
N THR A 141 -0.92 6.19 15.72
CA THR A 141 -1.65 5.01 15.25
C THR A 141 -0.68 3.95 14.72
N LEU A 142 0.38 4.36 14.04
CA LEU A 142 1.45 3.46 13.63
C LEU A 142 2.14 2.83 14.85
N ALA A 143 2.48 3.65 15.84
CA ALA A 143 3.15 3.18 17.05
C ALA A 143 2.29 2.22 17.86
N ALA A 144 0.99 2.49 18.01
CA ALA A 144 0.06 1.58 18.69
C ALA A 144 -0.04 0.23 17.97
N TYR A 145 -0.12 0.25 16.63
CA TYR A 145 -0.13 -0.97 15.83
C TYR A 145 1.16 -1.78 15.99
N LEU A 146 2.33 -1.13 15.89
CA LEU A 146 3.63 -1.79 16.08
C LEU A 146 3.83 -2.30 17.52
N THR A 147 3.28 -1.60 18.52
CA THR A 147 3.28 -2.04 19.92
C THR A 147 2.46 -3.32 20.10
N GLN A 148 1.24 -3.36 19.54
CA GLN A 148 0.39 -4.55 19.54
C GLN A 148 1.11 -5.75 18.93
N LEU A 149 1.82 -5.55 17.80
CA LEU A 149 2.59 -6.62 17.17
C LEU A 149 3.71 -7.13 18.10
N ALA A 150 4.43 -6.23 18.77
CA ALA A 150 5.50 -6.61 19.70
C ALA A 150 4.97 -7.44 20.88
N GLU A 151 3.87 -7.00 21.49
CA GLU A 151 3.30 -7.65 22.68
C GLU A 151 2.60 -8.98 22.37
N THR A 152 2.10 -9.14 21.15
CA THR A 152 1.41 -10.36 20.72
C THR A 152 2.30 -11.31 19.93
N ASP A 153 3.62 -11.09 19.96
CA ASP A 153 4.59 -11.90 19.22
C ASP A 153 4.25 -12.01 17.72
N GLY A 154 3.81 -10.90 17.14
CA GLY A 154 3.41 -10.79 15.73
C GLY A 154 2.11 -11.50 15.36
N GLN A 155 1.39 -12.10 16.32
CA GLN A 155 0.17 -12.88 16.05
C GLN A 155 -1.06 -12.01 15.81
N ASN A 156 -1.22 -10.92 16.56
CA ASN A 156 -2.35 -10.02 16.36
C ASN A 156 -2.03 -8.96 15.30
N THR A 157 -2.26 -9.31 14.05
CA THR A 157 -2.01 -8.44 12.88
C THR A 157 -3.21 -7.60 12.48
N ALA A 158 -4.35 -7.76 13.16
CA ALA A 158 -5.53 -6.95 12.89
C ALA A 158 -5.27 -5.51 13.30
N VAL A 159 -5.73 -4.56 12.47
CA VAL A 159 -5.66 -3.15 12.80
C VAL A 159 -6.42 -2.95 14.11
N ALA A 160 -5.73 -2.35 15.08
CA ALA A 160 -6.14 -2.22 16.46
C ALA A 160 -7.64 -1.93 16.62
N THR A 161 -8.42 -2.99 16.87
CA THR A 161 -9.80 -2.86 17.34
C THR A 161 -9.85 -2.66 18.85
N SER A 162 -8.74 -2.93 19.55
CA SER A 162 -8.63 -2.92 21.02
C SER A 162 -7.45 -2.08 21.54
N TYR A 163 -6.52 -1.68 20.67
CA TYR A 163 -5.32 -0.92 21.03
C TYR A 163 -5.53 0.56 20.69
N SER A 164 -5.64 1.38 21.72
CA SER A 164 -5.85 2.80 21.53
C SER A 164 -4.52 3.54 21.31
N PRO A 165 -4.46 4.65 20.56
CA PRO A 165 -3.23 5.41 20.32
C PRO A 165 -2.46 5.81 21.60
N GLU A 166 -3.15 5.98 22.73
CA GLU A 166 -2.58 6.22 24.05
C GLU A 166 -1.82 5.03 24.64
N ASN A 167 -2.05 3.82 24.15
CA ASN A 167 -1.36 2.61 24.60
C ASN A 167 -0.07 2.34 23.81
N ALA A 168 0.33 3.23 22.89
CA ALA A 168 1.57 3.07 22.14
C ALA A 168 2.79 3.13 23.07
N HIS A 169 3.72 2.18 22.93
CA HIS A 169 4.95 2.18 23.71
C HIS A 169 5.79 3.43 23.39
N PRO A 170 6.29 4.18 24.40
CA PRO A 170 7.00 5.44 24.16
C PRO A 170 8.21 5.32 23.23
N ALA A 171 8.97 4.22 23.31
CA ALA A 171 10.12 4.00 22.43
C ALA A 171 9.71 3.85 20.95
N ILE A 172 8.62 3.12 20.70
CA ILE A 172 8.07 2.94 19.34
C ILE A 172 7.48 4.26 18.84
N LEU A 173 6.78 5.00 19.70
CA LEU A 173 6.26 6.32 19.35
C LEU A 173 7.39 7.28 18.94
N ASN A 174 8.44 7.38 19.75
CA ASN A 174 9.61 8.21 19.44
C ASN A 174 10.25 7.81 18.11
N TRP A 175 10.33 6.51 17.82
CA TRP A 175 10.82 6.03 16.54
C TRP A 175 9.92 6.48 15.38
N THR A 176 8.61 6.31 15.48
CA THR A 176 7.65 6.71 14.42
C THR A 176 7.60 8.23 14.18
N GLN A 177 7.94 9.03 15.19
CA GLN A 177 8.04 10.49 15.09
C GLN A 177 9.41 10.98 14.60
N SER A 178 10.41 10.09 14.57
CA SER A 178 11.76 10.44 14.14
C SER A 178 11.91 10.44 12.61
N SER A 179 12.90 11.16 12.11
CA SER A 179 13.31 11.12 10.69
C SER A 179 13.83 9.75 10.25
N ALA A 180 14.01 8.81 11.18
CA ALA A 180 14.33 7.43 10.87
C ALA A 180 13.23 6.80 9.99
N ALA A 181 11.95 7.07 10.27
CA ALA A 181 10.85 6.57 9.47
C ALA A 181 10.91 7.06 8.01
N ASP A 182 11.37 8.30 7.80
CA ASP A 182 11.44 8.97 6.49
C ASP A 182 12.67 8.58 5.65
N SER A 183 13.72 8.06 6.28
CA SER A 183 15.00 7.77 5.59
C SER A 183 14.94 6.60 4.58
N GLY A 184 13.83 5.84 4.54
CA GLY A 184 13.56 4.81 3.53
C GLY A 184 14.51 3.60 3.57
N ARG A 185 15.27 3.43 4.67
CA ARG A 185 16.21 2.32 4.89
C ARG A 185 15.92 1.51 6.16
N ASN A 186 14.83 1.82 6.86
CA ASN A 186 14.60 1.25 8.18
C ASN A 186 13.55 0.16 8.10
N GLU A 187 14.05 -1.06 8.05
CA GLU A 187 13.32 -2.24 8.48
C GLU A 187 13.27 -2.25 10.01
N LEU A 188 12.10 -2.57 10.57
CA LEU A 188 11.97 -2.98 11.97
C LEU A 188 11.47 -4.41 11.99
N SER A 189 12.32 -5.34 12.43
CA SER A 189 11.91 -6.71 12.66
C SER A 189 11.02 -6.80 13.91
N LEU A 190 10.27 -7.90 14.04
CA LEU A 190 9.55 -8.20 15.28
C LEU A 190 10.49 -8.25 16.48
N SER A 191 11.72 -8.73 16.29
CA SER A 191 12.74 -8.75 17.36
C SER A 191 13.11 -7.34 17.80
N ASP A 192 13.32 -6.41 16.86
CA ASP A 192 13.61 -5.01 17.18
C ASP A 192 12.45 -4.37 17.95
N LEU A 193 11.21 -4.60 17.50
CA LEU A 193 10.02 -4.09 18.19
C LEU A 193 9.92 -4.63 19.62
N LYS A 194 10.19 -5.92 19.83
CA LYS A 194 10.20 -6.54 21.17
C LYS A 194 11.31 -5.93 22.03
N THR A 195 12.51 -5.72 21.49
CA THR A 195 13.59 -5.06 22.21
C THR A 195 13.18 -3.65 22.65
N MET A 196 12.52 -2.88 21.78
CA MET A 196 12.06 -1.53 22.10
C MET A 196 10.98 -1.48 23.20
N VAL A 197 10.16 -2.53 23.34
CA VAL A 197 9.11 -2.62 24.38
C VAL A 197 9.66 -3.11 25.72
N HIS A 198 10.73 -3.91 25.71
CA HIS A 198 11.30 -4.52 26.93
C HIS A 198 12.60 -3.84 27.41
N SER A 199 13.03 -2.75 26.76
CA SER A 199 14.16 -1.91 27.16
C SER A 199 13.74 -0.84 28.18
#